data_AF-A0A920RVM7-F1
#
_entry.id   AF-A0A920RVM7-F1
#
_cell.length_a   1.000
_cell.length_b   1.000
_cell.length_c   1.000
_cell.angle_alpha   90.00
_cell.angle_beta   90.00
_cell.angle_gamma   90.00
#
_symmetry.space_group_name_H-M   'P 1'
#
loop_
_entity.id
_entity.type
_entity.pdbx_description
1 polymer ?
#
loop_
_entity_poly.entity_id
_entity_poly.type
_entity_poly.pdbx_seq_one_letter_code
_entity_poly.pdbx_strand_id
1 'polypeptide(L)'
;MLASLMGCSYESLVIDNDMLGMIMRVVRGIEVNEETLSYRAIKDTVEGEGHFLRDPQTLSLMKTEYLYPNLADRSTQEEWGKRRFARYQGKSAEKKAREILNSHYPVYIDEKIDKKVRDNFPIEIPLDVIKPSKDRFFVFMARKKRRAGGSKARREIRQKNRN
;
A
#
# COMPACT_ATOMS: atom_id res chain seq x y z
N MET A 1 -8.43 -9.43 -2.52
CA MET A 1 -9.61 -10.21 -2.00
C MET A 1 -9.14 -11.59 -1.57
N LEU A 2 -9.80 -12.22 -0.59
CA LEU A 2 -9.41 -13.55 -0.07
C LEU A 2 -10.60 -14.51 -0.07
N ALA A 3 -10.30 -15.82 -0.02
CA ALA A 3 -11.28 -16.90 0.10
C ALA A 3 -12.42 -16.78 -0.93
N SER A 4 -12.11 -16.75 -2.22
CA SER A 4 -13.10 -16.64 -3.31
C SER A 4 -14.12 -15.52 -3.10
N LEU A 5 -13.60 -14.31 -2.84
CA LEU A 5 -14.37 -13.09 -2.60
C LEU A 5 -15.16 -13.02 -1.27
N MET A 6 -15.06 -14.02 -0.39
CA MET A 6 -15.73 -14.01 0.91
C MET A 6 -15.05 -13.12 1.96
N GLY A 7 -13.81 -12.71 1.72
CA GLY A 7 -13.04 -11.88 2.64
C GLY A 7 -12.28 -10.76 1.95
N CYS A 8 -12.11 -9.65 2.66
CA CYS A 8 -11.22 -8.56 2.27
C CYS A 8 -10.18 -8.34 3.37
N SER A 9 -8.90 -8.27 2.96
CA SER A 9 -7.77 -7.95 3.82
C SER A 9 -7.12 -6.69 3.29
N TYR A 10 -6.89 -5.72 4.17
CA TYR A 10 -6.23 -4.48 3.80
C TYR A 10 -4.77 -4.71 3.39
N GLU A 11 -4.12 -5.66 4.06
CA GLU A 11 -2.76 -6.11 3.73
C GLU A 11 -2.69 -6.63 2.30
N SER A 12 -3.62 -7.52 1.93
CA SER A 12 -3.71 -8.02 0.55
C SER A 12 -3.94 -6.90 -0.45
N LEU A 13 -4.81 -5.92 -0.17
CA LEU A 13 -5.04 -4.80 -1.08
C LEU A 13 -3.76 -3.97 -1.32
N VAL A 14 -2.93 -3.77 -0.30
CA VAL A 14 -1.66 -3.06 -0.43
C VAL A 14 -0.65 -3.87 -1.25
N ILE A 15 -0.60 -5.19 -1.05
CA ILE A 15 0.25 -6.09 -1.84
C ILE A 15 -0.21 -6.11 -3.30
N ASP A 16 -1.53 -6.24 -3.53
CA ASP A 16 -2.16 -6.21 -4.85
C ASP A 16 -1.81 -4.92 -5.59
N ASN A 17 -1.79 -3.77 -4.90
CA ASN A 17 -1.40 -2.49 -5.49
C ASN A 17 0.07 -2.48 -5.97
N ASP A 18 1.00 -3.08 -5.22
CA ASP A 18 2.41 -3.18 -5.63
C ASP A 18 2.56 -4.08 -6.88
N MET A 19 1.81 -5.20 -6.91
CA MET A 19 1.77 -6.08 -8.08
C MET A 19 1.13 -5.42 -9.30
N LEU A 20 0.06 -4.64 -9.10
CA LEU A 20 -0.62 -3.91 -10.18
C LEU A 20 0.32 -2.94 -10.88
N GLY A 21 1.25 -2.29 -10.16
CA GLY A 21 2.26 -1.44 -10.78
C GLY A 21 3.08 -2.20 -11.84
N MET A 22 3.51 -3.42 -11.52
CA MET A 22 4.25 -4.28 -12.45
C MET A 22 3.37 -4.75 -13.62
N ILE A 23 2.13 -5.15 -13.33
CA ILE A 23 1.17 -5.59 -14.35
C ILE A 23 0.90 -4.45 -15.33
N MET A 24 0.71 -3.22 -14.85
CA MET A 24 0.51 -2.05 -15.70
C MET A 24 1.74 -1.75 -16.57
N ARG A 25 2.96 -1.96 -16.04
CA ARG A 25 4.17 -1.89 -16.88
C ARG A 25 4.14 -2.97 -17.95
N VAL A 26 3.81 -4.22 -17.65
CA VAL A 26 3.72 -5.28 -18.66
C VAL A 26 2.65 -4.96 -19.72
N VAL A 27 1.50 -4.44 -19.33
CA VAL A 27 0.40 -4.06 -20.23
C VAL A 27 0.79 -2.94 -21.21
N ARG A 28 1.70 -2.02 -20.84
CA ARG A 28 2.26 -1.02 -21.77
C ARG A 28 2.90 -1.68 -23.01
N GLY A 29 3.33 -2.93 -22.89
CA GLY A 29 3.97 -3.69 -23.95
C GLY A 29 5.47 -3.42 -24.07
N ILE A 30 6.03 -3.87 -25.19
CA ILE A 30 7.45 -3.70 -25.55
C ILE A 30 7.47 -2.77 -26.75
N GLU A 31 8.08 -1.60 -26.59
CA GLU A 31 8.28 -0.65 -27.68
C GLU A 31 9.48 -1.08 -28.51
N VAL A 32 9.29 -1.24 -29.82
CA VAL A 32 10.33 -1.70 -30.75
C VAL A 32 10.59 -0.62 -31.78
N ASN A 33 11.73 0.05 -31.66
CA ASN A 33 12.23 1.06 -32.59
C ASN A 33 13.78 1.04 -32.59
N GLU A 34 14.43 1.85 -33.43
CA GLU A 34 15.90 1.86 -33.54
C GLU A 34 16.62 2.18 -32.22
N GLU A 35 16.02 3.03 -31.38
CA GLU A 35 16.58 3.41 -30.09
C GLU A 35 16.41 2.29 -29.05
N THR A 36 15.21 1.69 -28.97
CA THR A 36 14.92 0.64 -27.98
C THR A 36 15.61 -0.68 -28.29
N LEU A 37 15.99 -0.93 -29.54
CA LEU A 37 16.86 -2.06 -29.93
C LEU A 37 18.27 -1.97 -29.33
N SER A 38 18.71 -0.77 -28.94
CA SER A 38 19.94 -0.54 -28.16
C SER A 38 21.22 -1.08 -28.80
N TYR A 39 21.30 -1.14 -30.15
CA TYR A 39 22.44 -1.73 -30.86
C TYR A 39 23.78 -1.07 -30.55
N ARG A 40 23.80 0.26 -30.38
CA ARG A 40 25.02 1.00 -30.02
C ARG A 40 25.49 0.63 -28.63
N ALA A 41 24.60 0.66 -27.63
CA ALA A 41 24.93 0.26 -26.27
C ALA A 41 25.47 -1.18 -26.20
N ILE A 42 24.88 -2.11 -26.97
CA ILE A 42 25.37 -3.50 -27.07
C ILE A 42 26.78 -3.54 -27.64
N LYS A 43 27.03 -2.87 -28.78
CA LYS A 43 28.34 -2.83 -29.42
C LYS A 43 29.40 -2.25 -28.48
N ASP A 44 29.13 -1.08 -27.91
CA ASP A 44 30.05 -0.35 -27.04
C ASP A 44 30.37 -1.16 -25.77
N THR A 45 29.40 -1.92 -25.26
CA THR A 45 29.60 -2.80 -24.10
C THR A 45 30.50 -3.99 -24.44
N VAL A 46 30.31 -4.62 -25.60
CA VAL A 46 31.11 -5.77 -26.05
C VAL A 46 32.56 -5.35 -26.35
N GLU A 47 32.76 -4.18 -26.95
CA GLU A 47 34.08 -3.64 -27.28
C GLU A 47 34.77 -2.96 -26.07
N GLY A 48 34.01 -2.63 -25.02
CA GLY A 48 34.44 -1.83 -23.89
C GLY A 48 34.45 -2.55 -22.53
N GLU A 49 33.79 -1.95 -21.54
CA GLU A 49 33.85 -2.37 -20.12
C GLU A 49 33.21 -3.75 -19.82
N GLY A 50 32.43 -4.32 -20.76
CA GLY A 50 31.78 -5.62 -20.60
C GLY A 50 30.51 -5.61 -19.73
N HIS A 51 30.01 -4.43 -19.31
CA HIS A 51 28.72 -4.30 -18.63
C HIS A 51 27.98 -3.00 -18.99
N PHE A 52 26.65 -3.00 -18.82
CA PHE A 52 25.79 -1.84 -19.11
C PHE A 52 25.60 -0.86 -17.92
N LEU A 53 26.19 -1.14 -16.77
CA LEU A 53 25.86 -0.43 -15.51
C LEU A 53 26.11 1.07 -15.53
N ARG A 54 27.09 1.52 -16.33
CA ARG A 54 27.49 2.94 -16.46
C ARG A 54 27.00 3.57 -17.74
N ASP A 55 26.30 2.81 -18.58
CA ASP A 55 25.84 3.27 -19.87
C ASP A 55 24.72 4.33 -19.70
N PRO A 56 24.78 5.48 -20.39
CA PRO A 56 23.78 6.53 -20.26
C PRO A 56 22.36 6.08 -20.59
N GLN A 57 22.19 5.20 -21.60
CA GLN A 57 20.89 4.66 -21.99
C GLN A 57 20.32 3.78 -20.88
N THR A 58 21.17 2.96 -20.24
CA THR A 58 20.75 2.16 -19.08
C THR A 58 20.24 3.03 -17.94
N LEU A 59 20.98 4.10 -17.60
CA LEU A 59 20.58 5.02 -16.53
C LEU A 59 19.27 5.77 -16.83
N SER A 60 19.01 6.13 -18.09
CA SER A 60 17.74 6.74 -18.47
C SER A 60 16.57 5.76 -18.37
N LEU A 61 16.77 4.50 -18.81
CA LEU A 61 15.73 3.48 -18.85
C LEU A 61 15.37 2.94 -17.45
N MET A 62 16.30 2.97 -16.49
CA MET A 62 16.01 2.55 -15.10
C MET A 62 14.86 3.33 -14.45
N LYS A 63 14.56 4.54 -14.93
CA LYS A 63 13.47 5.37 -14.40
C LYS A 63 12.13 5.15 -15.10
N THR A 64 12.13 4.54 -16.29
CA THR A 64 10.93 4.39 -17.13
C THR A 64 10.52 2.94 -17.31
N GLU A 65 11.49 2.05 -17.51
CA GLU A 65 11.24 0.64 -17.86
C GLU A 65 11.32 -0.30 -16.65
N TYR A 66 12.02 0.12 -15.60
CA TYR A 66 12.17 -0.65 -14.37
C TYR A 66 11.34 -0.04 -13.24
N LEU A 67 10.32 -0.76 -12.79
CA LEU A 67 9.58 -0.38 -11.58
C LEU A 67 10.24 -1.02 -10.37
N TYR A 68 10.69 -0.21 -9.41
CA TYR A 68 11.11 -0.74 -8.11
C TYR A 68 9.86 -0.92 -7.22
N PRO A 69 9.64 -2.11 -6.63
CA PRO A 69 8.48 -2.32 -5.77
C PRO A 69 8.56 -1.44 -4.53
N ASN A 70 7.41 -0.90 -4.11
CA ASN A 70 7.32 -0.10 -2.89
C ASN A 70 7.26 -0.97 -1.63
N LEU A 71 6.78 -2.21 -1.76
CA LEU A 71 6.53 -3.10 -0.63
C LEU A 71 7.42 -4.35 -0.65
N ALA A 72 7.64 -4.96 -1.81
CA ALA A 72 8.47 -6.17 -1.91
C ALA A 72 9.94 -5.87 -1.57
N ASP A 73 10.53 -6.67 -0.67
CA ASP A 73 11.94 -6.54 -0.31
C ASP A 73 12.82 -7.21 -1.38
N ARG A 74 13.75 -6.44 -1.95
CA ARG A 74 14.71 -6.90 -2.97
C ARG A 74 16.14 -6.97 -2.40
N SER A 75 16.30 -6.84 -1.08
CA SER A 75 17.59 -7.01 -0.41
C SER A 75 18.15 -8.41 -0.60
N THR A 76 19.46 -8.54 -0.47
CA THR A 76 20.13 -9.85 -0.48
C THR A 76 19.64 -10.72 0.68
N GLN A 77 19.82 -12.04 0.57
CA GLN A 77 19.42 -12.97 1.63
C GLN A 77 20.13 -12.69 2.95
N GLU A 78 21.40 -12.27 2.91
CA GLU A 78 22.17 -11.91 4.09
C GLU A 78 21.58 -10.67 4.78
N GLU A 79 21.30 -9.61 4.02
CA GLU A 79 20.65 -8.40 4.54
C GLU A 79 19.27 -8.71 5.10
N TRP A 80 18.47 -9.50 4.37
CA TRP A 80 17.15 -9.93 4.81
C TRP A 80 17.22 -10.75 6.10
N GLY A 81 18.18 -11.67 6.22
CA GLY A 81 18.39 -12.49 7.42
C GLY A 81 18.82 -11.69 8.65
N LYS A 82 19.66 -10.65 8.48
CA LYS A 82 20.05 -9.72 9.56
C LYS A 82 18.85 -8.90 10.05
N ARG A 83 17.91 -8.60 9.16
CA ARG A 83 16.66 -7.91 9.46
C ARG A 83 15.70 -8.90 10.15
N ARG A 84 15.91 -9.21 11.45
CA ARG A 84 15.08 -10.09 12.30
C ARG A 84 13.63 -10.19 11.80
N PHE A 85 13.14 -11.41 11.51
CA PHE A 85 11.81 -11.91 11.05
C PHE A 85 10.55 -11.00 11.09
N ALA A 86 10.53 -9.91 11.85
CA ALA A 86 9.50 -8.89 11.97
C ALA A 86 9.11 -8.17 10.66
N ARG A 87 9.71 -8.52 9.51
CA ARG A 87 9.43 -7.94 8.19
C ARG A 87 9.00 -8.98 7.14
N TYR A 88 8.29 -10.03 7.55
CA TYR A 88 7.49 -10.77 6.57
C TYR A 88 6.56 -9.79 5.84
N GLN A 89 6.38 -9.96 4.52
CA GLN A 89 5.67 -9.00 3.65
C GLN A 89 4.30 -8.60 4.20
N GLY A 90 3.57 -9.54 4.83
CA GLY A 90 2.29 -9.25 5.49
C GLY A 90 2.36 -8.21 6.61
N LYS A 91 3.46 -8.15 7.40
CA LYS A 91 3.62 -7.13 8.46
C LYS A 91 3.95 -5.76 7.89
N SER A 92 4.77 -5.69 6.84
CA SER A 92 5.01 -4.45 6.11
C SER A 92 3.73 -3.93 5.46
N ALA A 93 2.92 -4.83 4.88
CA ALA A 93 1.63 -4.50 4.29
C ALA A 93 0.63 -3.99 5.34
N GLU A 94 0.55 -4.65 6.51
CA GLU A 94 -0.29 -4.21 7.63
C GLU A 94 0.10 -2.79 8.08
N LYS A 95 1.40 -2.54 8.26
CA LYS A 95 1.90 -1.21 8.64
C LYS A 95 1.49 -0.17 7.61
N LYS A 96 1.71 -0.44 6.32
CA LYS A 96 1.37 0.50 5.24
C LYS A 96 -0.13 0.75 5.14
N ALA A 97 -0.95 -0.29 5.27
CA ALA A 97 -2.41 -0.16 5.29
C ALA A 97 -2.88 0.75 6.43
N ARG A 98 -2.33 0.56 7.63
CA ARG A 98 -2.63 1.42 8.79
C ARG A 98 -2.21 2.86 8.56
N GLU A 99 -1.02 3.09 8.01
CA GLU A 99 -0.55 4.44 7.66
C GLU A 99 -1.51 5.14 6.71
N ILE A 100 -1.94 4.47 5.63
CA ILE A 100 -2.87 5.04 4.63
C ILE A 100 -4.21 5.39 5.29
N LEU A 101 -4.80 4.46 6.04
CA LEU A 101 -6.11 4.66 6.67
C LEU A 101 -6.12 5.78 7.72
N ASN A 102 -4.96 6.03 8.35
CA ASN A 102 -4.80 7.05 9.39
C ASN A 102 -4.33 8.42 8.87
N SER A 103 -3.84 8.51 7.63
CA SER A 103 -3.32 9.77 7.07
C SER A 103 -4.10 10.28 5.86
N HIS A 104 -4.79 9.42 5.13
CA HIS A 104 -5.43 9.78 3.86
C HIS A 104 -6.91 10.16 4.06
N TYR A 105 -7.19 11.46 4.07
CA TYR A 105 -8.53 12.06 4.19
C TYR A 105 -8.81 13.09 3.08
N PRO A 106 -8.82 12.66 1.81
CA PRO A 106 -9.13 13.54 0.69
C PRO A 106 -10.58 14.01 0.73
N VAL A 107 -10.81 15.27 0.38
CA VAL A 107 -12.14 15.82 0.15
C VAL A 107 -12.35 15.88 -1.36
N TYR A 108 -13.14 14.96 -1.90
CA TYR A 108 -13.39 14.84 -3.35
C TYR A 108 -14.67 15.53 -3.82
N ILE A 109 -15.60 15.78 -2.90
CA ILE A 109 -16.95 16.26 -3.20
C ILE A 109 -17.17 17.55 -2.42
N ASP A 110 -17.73 18.57 -3.08
CA ASP A 110 -18.11 19.83 -2.45
C ASP A 110 -19.18 19.63 -1.37
N GLU A 111 -19.12 20.42 -0.30
CA GLU A 111 -20.03 20.31 0.85
C GLU A 111 -21.50 20.45 0.44
N LYS A 112 -21.82 21.26 -0.58
CA LYS A 112 -23.19 21.42 -1.06
C LYS A 112 -23.70 20.15 -1.73
N ILE A 113 -22.84 19.42 -2.43
CA ILE A 113 -23.18 18.16 -3.08
C ILE A 113 -23.30 17.05 -2.03
N ASP A 114 -22.36 16.96 -1.09
CA ASP A 114 -22.43 15.99 0.01
C ASP A 114 -23.71 16.15 0.84
N LYS A 115 -24.12 17.39 1.14
CA LYS A 115 -25.39 17.67 1.81
C LYS A 115 -26.59 17.16 1.02
N LYS A 116 -26.68 17.47 -0.28
CA LYS A 116 -27.77 16.97 -1.14
C LYS A 116 -27.83 15.44 -1.15
N VAL A 117 -26.68 14.76 -1.18
CA VAL A 117 -26.62 13.29 -1.13
C VAL A 117 -27.13 12.77 0.21
N ARG A 118 -26.71 13.37 1.33
CA ARG A 118 -27.16 12.98 2.68
C ARG A 118 -28.65 13.27 2.94
N ASP A 119 -29.20 14.32 2.33
CA ASP A 119 -30.63 14.62 2.43
C ASP A 119 -31.47 13.56 1.67
N ASN A 120 -30.92 12.98 0.60
CA ASN A 120 -31.60 12.00 -0.25
C ASN A 120 -31.42 10.53 0.20
N PHE A 121 -30.37 10.23 0.98
CA PHE A 121 -30.03 8.85 1.37
C PHE A 121 -29.77 8.75 2.87
N PRO A 122 -30.16 7.63 3.53
CA PRO A 122 -29.95 7.42 4.96
C PRO A 122 -28.46 7.12 5.27
N ILE A 123 -27.62 8.15 5.24
CA ILE A 123 -26.18 8.03 5.49
C ILE A 123 -25.90 8.22 6.99
N GLU A 124 -25.73 7.10 7.69
CA GLU A 124 -25.46 7.04 9.13
C GLU A 124 -24.00 7.38 9.52
N ILE A 125 -23.15 7.68 8.55
CA ILE A 125 -21.73 7.98 8.78
C ILE A 125 -21.58 9.49 9.03
N PRO A 126 -21.23 9.93 10.24
CA PRO A 126 -21.12 11.35 10.54
C PRO A 126 -19.81 11.94 9.98
N LEU A 127 -19.85 13.23 9.65
CA LEU A 127 -18.76 13.94 8.96
C LEU A 127 -17.46 14.04 9.80
N ASP A 128 -17.57 13.97 11.12
CA ASP A 128 -16.44 14.05 12.05
C ASP A 128 -15.58 12.78 12.07
N VAL A 129 -16.10 11.65 11.61
CA VAL A 129 -15.37 10.36 11.53
C VAL A 129 -14.42 10.31 10.33
N ILE A 130 -14.65 11.16 9.32
CA ILE A 130 -13.80 11.27 8.12
C ILE A 130 -12.82 12.43 8.31
N LYS A 131 -12.09 12.44 9.44
CA LYS A 131 -11.08 13.47 9.74
C LYS A 131 -9.75 12.86 10.21
N PRO A 132 -8.61 13.51 9.94
CA PRO A 132 -7.28 13.04 10.34
C PRO A 132 -7.11 12.76 11.84
N SER A 133 -7.91 13.40 12.69
CA SER A 133 -7.80 13.32 14.15
C SER A 133 -8.38 12.05 14.78
N LYS A 134 -8.92 11.11 13.99
CA LYS A 134 -9.56 9.88 14.49
C LYS A 134 -8.89 8.63 13.95
N ASP A 135 -8.44 7.75 14.85
CA ASP A 135 -7.99 6.40 14.49
C ASP A 135 -9.20 5.53 14.11
N ARG A 136 -9.38 5.31 12.79
CA ARG A 136 -10.48 4.49 12.25
C ARG A 136 -10.33 3.00 12.57
N PHE A 137 -9.13 2.54 12.89
CA PHE A 137 -8.87 1.15 13.29
C PHE A 137 -9.42 0.85 14.69
N PHE A 138 -9.36 1.82 15.61
CA PHE A 138 -9.80 1.63 16.99
C PHE A 138 -11.34 1.60 17.12
N VAL A 139 -12.06 2.37 16.30
CA VAL A 139 -13.53 2.46 16.35
C VAL A 139 -14.20 1.12 16.04
N PHE A 140 -13.65 0.34 15.10
CA PHE A 140 -14.22 -0.96 14.72
C PHE A 140 -13.94 -2.05 15.77
N MET A 141 -12.72 -2.09 16.31
CA MET A 141 -12.32 -3.01 17.39
C MET A 141 -13.06 -2.71 18.71
N ALA A 142 -13.26 -1.44 19.05
CA ALA A 142 -14.03 -1.03 20.23
C ALA A 142 -15.51 -1.43 20.13
N ARG A 143 -16.12 -1.34 18.93
CA ARG A 143 -17.49 -1.83 18.68
C ARG A 143 -17.59 -3.36 18.80
N LYS A 144 -16.58 -4.11 18.31
CA LYS A 144 -16.52 -5.58 18.45
C LYS A 144 -16.33 -6.00 19.92
N LYS A 145 -15.48 -5.31 20.69
CA LYS A 145 -15.33 -5.51 22.16
C LYS A 145 -16.61 -5.17 22.94
N ARG A 146 -17.39 -4.17 22.51
CA ARG A 146 -18.70 -3.85 23.13
C ARG A 146 -19.77 -4.90 22.86
N ARG A 147 -19.73 -5.58 21.71
CA ARG A 147 -20.66 -6.67 21.37
C ARG A 147 -20.24 -8.04 21.93
N ALA A 148 -18.95 -8.30 22.10
CA ALA A 148 -18.42 -9.58 22.61
C ALA A 148 -18.12 -9.59 24.13
N GLY A 149 -18.14 -8.44 24.79
CA GLY A 149 -17.69 -8.27 26.18
C GLY A 149 -18.81 -8.30 27.21
N GLY A 150 -19.35 -9.48 27.50
CA GLY A 150 -20.09 -9.74 28.74
C GLY A 150 -19.20 -9.47 29.96
N SER A 151 -19.70 -8.66 30.91
CA SER A 151 -19.25 -8.44 32.30
C SER A 151 -17.76 -8.09 32.58
N LYS A 152 -16.77 -8.83 32.06
CA LYS A 152 -15.34 -8.66 32.37
C LYS A 152 -14.74 -7.34 31.87
N ALA A 153 -15.09 -6.89 30.66
CA ALA A 153 -14.57 -5.65 30.09
C ALA A 153 -15.01 -4.39 30.88
N ARG A 154 -16.14 -4.45 31.60
CA ARG A 154 -16.61 -3.34 32.45
C ARG A 154 -15.80 -3.21 33.76
N ARG A 155 -15.20 -4.30 34.26
CA ARG A 155 -14.34 -4.26 35.47
C ARG A 155 -12.96 -3.67 35.20
N GLU A 156 -12.33 -4.04 34.08
CA GLU A 156 -10.99 -3.54 33.73
C GLU A 156 -10.97 -2.03 33.44
N ILE A 157 -12.01 -1.50 32.77
CA ILE A 157 -12.13 -0.06 32.51
C ILE A 157 -12.35 0.73 33.81
N ARG A 158 -13.04 0.15 34.80
CA ARG A 158 -13.30 0.80 36.09
C ARG A 158 -12.06 0.83 37.00
N GLN A 159 -11.13 -0.12 36.82
CA GLN A 159 -9.84 -0.14 37.53
C GLN A 159 -8.82 0.82 36.91
N LYS A 160 -8.83 1.02 35.59
CA LYS A 160 -7.93 1.97 34.91
C LYS A 160 -8.26 3.45 35.13
N ASN A 161 -9.50 3.78 35.49
CA ASN A 161 -9.91 5.16 35.78
C ASN A 161 -9.80 5.54 37.27
N ARG A 162 -9.17 4.69 38.10
CA ARG A 162 -8.94 4.96 39.54
C ARG A 162 -7.47 5.18 39.90
N ASN A 163 -6.55 5.09 38.94
CA ASN A 163 -5.14 5.45 39.09
C ASN A 163 -4.76 6.50 38.06
#